data_AF-A0A7D8UCB5-F1
#
_entry.id   AF-A0A7D8UCB5-F1
#
_cell.length_a   1.000
_cell.length_b   1.000
_cell.length_c   1.000
_cell.angle_alpha   90.00
_cell.angle_beta   90.00
_cell.angle_gamma   90.00
#
_symmetry.space_group_name_H-M   'P 1'
#
loop_
_entity.id
_entity.type
_entity.pdbx_description
1 polymer ?
#
loop_
_entity_poly.entity_id
_entity_poly.type
_entity_poly.pdbx_seq_one_letter_code
_entity_poly.pdbx_strand_id
1 'polypeptide(L)'
;MFVAPFHSPVNSLLVDQPGRLRTDPSRGPRCADPSDQGTVTCCRRAVVMSLVTLLLIGSFPTASGDEPPTADPPAAAVTEAVPTEVAVATDEDAAWDLVLRLGAPTFAQREQALGEILREGISLAPQLRQVIADSKDPELIKRAEFALSQMTVDDLEARVAAFLAGGEATSDEARQWFPGWLVAREWLGDSVAVRELFVEVMKAHPAVTQSLLEGTAEREAAAEQAVLTVQVGMRQRGQAPTLADGVALLLPLTDRAVQVGVIYERMILSVFNRQYGSVSRDSQLWGPVTNLLEIWMDRSRPENRVDVLWYSMQWDLKGGRKLALRTIEETKDIEMLQTALQTLSRFGQREDSEKLGPLLRDQRPAVVQMPVVVDNQPLQVTVADVALTTLAILNRVPPQDIGLRMTELHPRVGFSIENAGFTAAQSADREAAVRLAERWCAGEPAVPAEVKPVGNER
;
A
#
# COMPACT_ATOMS: atom_id res chain seq x y z
N MET A 1 -8.47 -4.81 -20.08
CA MET A 1 -7.31 -4.08 -20.65
C MET A 1 -7.73 -2.61 -20.71
N PHE A 2 -7.45 -1.84 -19.65
CA PHE A 2 -7.81 -0.42 -19.55
C PHE A 2 -6.53 0.38 -19.40
N VAL A 3 -6.26 1.26 -20.36
CA VAL A 3 -5.13 2.19 -20.35
C VAL A 3 -5.60 3.45 -19.63
N ALA A 4 -4.96 3.79 -18.50
CA ALA A 4 -5.15 5.09 -17.86
C ALA A 4 -4.56 6.20 -18.76
N PRO A 5 -5.20 7.36 -18.89
CA PRO A 5 -4.64 8.46 -19.66
C PRO A 5 -3.46 9.07 -18.88
N PHE A 6 -2.26 8.99 -19.45
CA PHE A 6 -1.11 9.75 -19.00
C PHE A 6 -1.23 11.18 -19.56
N HIS A 7 -1.46 12.17 -18.70
CA HIS A 7 -1.30 13.58 -19.05
C HIS A 7 0.05 14.09 -18.54
N SER A 8 0.89 14.57 -19.46
CA SER A 8 2.00 15.49 -19.17
C SER A 8 2.18 16.39 -20.40
N PRO A 9 2.11 17.72 -20.28
CA PRO A 9 2.56 18.60 -21.34
C PRO A 9 4.07 18.82 -21.18
N VAL A 10 4.86 18.33 -22.12
CA VAL A 10 6.27 18.75 -22.27
C VAL A 10 6.33 19.80 -23.37
N ASN A 11 6.93 20.94 -23.03
CA ASN A 11 7.31 22.02 -23.93
C ASN A 11 8.05 21.48 -25.17
N SER A 12 7.49 21.71 -26.35
CA SER A 12 8.15 21.48 -27.63
C SER A 12 8.92 22.73 -28.05
N LEU A 13 10.25 22.68 -27.92
CA LEU A 13 11.15 23.54 -28.69
C LEU A 13 11.42 22.88 -30.04
N LEU A 14 11.12 23.62 -31.10
CA LEU A 14 11.37 23.29 -32.50
C LEU A 14 12.85 22.97 -32.78
N VAL A 15 13.11 21.84 -33.45
CA VAL A 15 14.16 21.74 -34.47
C VAL A 15 13.65 20.87 -35.62
N ASP A 16 13.79 21.45 -36.81
CA ASP A 16 13.38 21.00 -38.14
C ASP A 16 14.37 19.96 -38.72
N GLN A 17 13.88 18.86 -39.33
CA GLN A 17 14.51 18.18 -40.48
C GLN A 17 13.53 17.18 -41.18
N PRO A 18 13.52 17.12 -42.53
CA PRO A 18 12.61 16.28 -43.31
C PRO A 18 13.27 14.96 -43.79
N GLY A 19 12.51 13.86 -43.85
CA GLY A 19 13.01 12.61 -44.42
C GLY A 19 11.95 11.52 -44.57
N ARG A 20 11.69 11.13 -45.83
CA ARG A 20 10.73 10.13 -46.32
C ARG A 20 10.92 8.73 -45.69
N LEU A 21 9.84 7.94 -45.61
CA LEU A 21 9.64 6.73 -46.45
C LEU A 21 8.24 6.12 -46.23
N ARG A 22 7.58 5.83 -47.36
CA ARG A 22 6.34 5.05 -47.50
C ARG A 22 6.60 3.58 -47.14
N THR A 23 5.70 2.97 -46.40
CA THR A 23 5.50 1.51 -46.40
C THR A 23 4.02 1.17 -46.54
N ASP A 24 3.80 0.10 -47.30
CA ASP A 24 2.59 -0.41 -47.93
C ASP A 24 1.68 -1.16 -46.93
N PRO A 25 0.34 -0.94 -46.94
CA PRO A 25 -0.60 -1.64 -46.08
C PRO A 25 -1.24 -2.83 -46.82
N SER A 26 -0.58 -3.99 -46.81
CA SER A 26 -1.19 -5.23 -47.32
C SER A 26 -0.79 -6.45 -46.50
N ARG A 27 -1.35 -6.57 -45.28
CA ARG A 27 -1.49 -7.84 -44.52
C ARG A 27 -2.42 -7.64 -43.33
N GLY A 28 -3.71 -7.91 -43.52
CA GLY A 28 -4.66 -8.06 -42.43
C GLY A 28 -4.52 -9.46 -41.78
N PRO A 29 -4.62 -9.59 -40.45
CA PRO A 29 -4.65 -10.89 -39.80
C PRO A 29 -6.07 -11.47 -39.81
N ARG A 30 -6.13 -12.79 -40.03
CA ARG A 30 -7.34 -13.62 -40.09
C ARG A 30 -8.03 -13.69 -38.72
N CYS A 31 -9.36 -13.61 -38.74
CA CYS A 31 -10.22 -13.90 -37.60
C CYS A 31 -10.13 -15.39 -37.24
N ALA A 32 -9.89 -15.69 -35.96
CA ALA A 32 -10.04 -17.02 -35.38
C ALA A 32 -11.35 -17.08 -34.58
N ASP A 33 -12.07 -18.17 -34.80
CA ASP A 33 -13.37 -18.56 -34.27
C ASP A 33 -13.27 -18.96 -32.77
N PRO A 34 -14.13 -18.46 -31.86
CA PRO A 34 -14.18 -18.93 -30.47
C PRO A 34 -15.44 -19.75 -30.21
N SER A 35 -15.36 -21.06 -30.45
CA SER A 35 -16.36 -22.03 -29.98
C SER A 35 -15.69 -23.08 -29.09
N ASP A 36 -15.25 -22.66 -27.90
CA ASP A 36 -15.00 -23.60 -26.81
C ASP A 36 -15.02 -22.88 -25.44
N GLN A 37 -16.18 -22.87 -24.77
CA GLN A 37 -16.28 -22.49 -23.36
C GLN A 37 -16.84 -23.67 -22.57
N GLY A 38 -15.93 -24.57 -22.21
CA GLY A 38 -16.13 -25.59 -21.20
C GLY A 38 -16.15 -24.97 -19.79
N THR A 39 -17.20 -25.32 -19.07
CA THR A 39 -17.42 -25.18 -17.62
C THR A 39 -16.18 -25.46 -16.77
N VAL A 40 -15.82 -24.53 -15.88
CA VAL A 40 -15.11 -24.87 -14.63
C VAL A 40 -15.65 -24.00 -13.49
N THR A 41 -16.45 -24.63 -12.63
CA THR A 41 -16.73 -24.15 -11.28
C THR A 41 -16.11 -25.15 -10.31
N CYS A 42 -15.67 -24.62 -9.16
CA CYS A 42 -15.35 -25.31 -7.91
C CYS A 42 -13.90 -25.74 -7.64
N CYS A 43 -13.46 -25.34 -6.44
CA CYS A 43 -12.41 -25.89 -5.60
C CYS A 43 -10.96 -25.44 -5.86
N ARG A 44 -10.49 -24.47 -5.06
CA ARG A 44 -9.20 -24.58 -4.35
C ARG A 44 -9.08 -23.53 -3.24
N ARG A 45 -9.55 -23.90 -2.04
CA ARG A 45 -8.94 -23.51 -0.76
C ARG A 45 -7.86 -24.55 -0.45
N ALA A 46 -6.83 -24.12 0.29
CA ALA A 46 -5.65 -24.86 0.74
C ALA A 46 -4.49 -24.94 -0.29
N VAL A 47 -3.40 -24.24 0.02
CA VAL A 47 -1.99 -24.70 0.04
C VAL A 47 -1.12 -23.46 0.30
N VAL A 48 -0.63 -23.26 1.52
CA VAL A 48 0.76 -22.81 1.82
C VAL A 48 1.05 -23.23 3.27
N MET A 49 1.51 -24.46 3.45
CA MET A 49 2.14 -24.96 4.68
C MET A 49 2.93 -26.19 4.24
N SER A 50 4.14 -25.98 3.71
CA SER A 50 5.21 -26.99 3.55
C SER A 50 6.35 -26.44 2.70
N LEU A 51 7.43 -26.02 3.36
CA LEU A 51 8.79 -26.18 2.84
C LEU A 51 9.77 -25.82 3.95
N VAL A 52 10.15 -26.79 4.78
CA VAL A 52 11.52 -27.10 5.27
C VAL A 52 11.41 -28.37 6.13
N THR A 53 11.42 -29.55 5.50
CA THR A 53 11.86 -30.80 6.15
C THR A 53 12.32 -31.80 5.08
N LEU A 54 13.63 -31.90 4.89
CA LEU A 54 14.29 -33.03 4.22
C LEU A 54 15.71 -33.12 4.81
N LEU A 55 15.89 -33.87 5.90
CA LEU A 55 16.38 -35.25 5.92
C LEU A 55 17.74 -35.43 5.20
N LEU A 56 18.81 -35.14 5.95
CA LEU A 56 20.12 -35.77 5.75
C LEU A 56 20.10 -37.13 6.47
N ILE A 57 19.89 -38.20 5.69
CA ILE A 57 20.21 -39.57 6.10
C ILE A 57 21.69 -39.79 5.77
N GLY A 58 22.55 -39.69 6.78
CA GLY A 58 23.95 -40.08 6.69
C GLY A 58 24.18 -41.41 7.41
N SER A 59 24.26 -42.50 6.64
CA SER A 59 24.64 -43.83 7.11
C SER A 59 26.12 -43.85 7.52
N PHE A 60 26.41 -44.14 8.79
CA PHE A 60 27.76 -44.46 9.24
C PHE A 60 28.03 -45.97 9.10
N PRO A 61 29.16 -46.38 8.48
CA PRO A 61 29.58 -47.77 8.49
C PRO A 61 30.23 -48.11 9.84
N THR A 62 29.74 -49.17 10.48
CA THR A 62 30.37 -49.86 11.59
C THR A 62 31.64 -50.56 11.11
N ALA A 63 32.80 -50.03 11.46
CA ALA A 63 34.08 -50.72 11.32
C ALA A 63 34.34 -51.54 12.59
N SER A 64 34.27 -52.86 12.46
CA SER A 64 34.77 -53.85 13.40
C SER A 64 36.30 -53.87 13.36
N GLY A 65 36.95 -53.48 14.44
CA GLY A 65 38.38 -53.68 14.66
C GLY A 65 38.60 -54.63 15.83
N ASP A 66 39.10 -55.82 15.50
CA ASP A 66 39.74 -56.74 16.44
C ASP A 66 41.03 -56.10 17.01
N GLU A 67 41.23 -56.14 18.33
CA GLU A 67 42.57 -56.17 18.92
C GLU A 67 42.61 -57.07 20.18
N PRO A 68 43.75 -57.73 20.46
CA PRO A 68 43.87 -58.90 21.34
C PRO A 68 44.31 -58.51 22.79
N PRO A 69 44.54 -59.48 23.71
CA PRO A 69 44.35 -59.29 25.14
C PRO A 69 45.60 -58.79 25.87
N THR A 70 45.40 -58.06 26.97
CA THR A 70 46.50 -57.70 27.88
C THR A 70 46.05 -57.79 29.33
N ALA A 71 46.96 -58.33 30.14
CA ALA A 71 46.80 -58.83 31.49
C ALA A 71 46.65 -57.75 32.58
N ASP A 72 45.98 -58.11 33.67
CA ASP A 72 46.19 -57.57 35.03
C ASP A 72 47.68 -57.70 35.44
N PRO A 73 48.26 -56.90 36.38
CA PRO A 73 47.68 -56.41 37.66
C PRO A 73 48.30 -55.04 38.11
N PRO A 74 48.51 -54.67 39.40
CA PRO A 74 47.79 -54.90 40.66
C PRO A 74 47.32 -53.59 41.35
N ALA A 75 46.63 -53.77 42.47
CA ALA A 75 46.10 -52.76 43.39
C ALA A 75 47.14 -51.90 44.14
N ALA A 76 46.61 -50.78 44.64
CA ALA A 76 46.99 -49.99 45.82
C ALA A 76 47.95 -48.80 45.63
N ALA A 77 47.37 -47.59 45.65
CA ALA A 77 47.85 -46.49 46.48
C ALA A 77 46.69 -45.52 46.75
N VAL A 78 46.29 -45.42 48.02
CA VAL A 78 45.40 -44.38 48.53
C VAL A 78 46.23 -43.12 48.67
N THR A 79 45.91 -42.08 47.90
CA THR A 79 46.52 -40.75 48.04
C THR A 79 45.48 -39.82 48.65
N GLU A 80 45.82 -39.23 49.80
CA GLU A 80 45.05 -38.22 50.52
C GLU A 80 44.62 -37.07 49.60
N ALA A 81 43.32 -36.80 49.58
CA ALA A 81 42.74 -35.63 48.93
C ALA A 81 42.99 -34.40 49.81
N VAL A 82 43.87 -33.51 49.34
CA VAL A 82 43.92 -32.11 49.77
C VAL A 82 42.64 -31.44 49.25
N PRO A 83 41.89 -30.68 50.08
CA PRO A 83 40.72 -29.96 49.59
C PRO A 83 41.19 -28.79 48.74
N THR A 84 41.13 -28.96 47.42
CA THR A 84 41.21 -27.86 46.47
C THR A 84 39.98 -26.98 46.66
N GLU A 85 40.21 -25.76 47.11
CA GLU A 85 39.25 -24.67 47.14
C GLU A 85 38.72 -24.43 45.73
N VAL A 86 37.52 -24.95 45.45
CA VAL A 86 36.84 -24.79 44.15
C VAL A 86 36.34 -23.36 44.08
N ALA A 87 37.12 -22.50 43.43
CA ALA A 87 36.67 -21.18 43.00
C ALA A 87 35.43 -21.37 42.12
N VAL A 88 34.30 -20.82 42.56
CA VAL A 88 33.05 -20.80 41.80
C VAL A 88 33.29 -19.88 40.61
N ALA A 89 33.55 -20.47 39.42
CA ALA A 89 33.59 -19.74 38.17
C ALA A 89 32.26 -18.99 38.01
N THR A 90 32.35 -17.69 37.75
CA THR A 90 31.15 -16.87 37.59
C THR A 90 30.51 -17.18 36.24
N ASP A 91 29.19 -17.00 36.12
CA ASP A 91 28.47 -17.20 34.85
C ASP A 91 29.08 -16.36 33.70
N GLU A 92 29.73 -15.24 34.03
CA GLU A 92 30.43 -14.37 33.09
C GLU A 92 31.72 -15.01 32.55
N ASP A 93 32.46 -15.73 33.38
CA ASP A 93 33.67 -16.46 32.96
C ASP A 93 33.31 -17.61 32.00
N ALA A 94 32.21 -18.31 32.27
CA ALA A 94 31.71 -19.39 31.41
C ALA A 94 31.26 -18.88 30.02
N ALA A 95 30.59 -17.72 29.98
CA ALA A 95 30.20 -17.07 28.73
C ALA A 95 31.43 -16.68 27.89
N TRP A 96 32.47 -16.15 28.52
CA TRP A 96 33.72 -15.79 27.85
C TRP A 96 34.47 -16.99 27.30
N ASP A 97 34.63 -18.05 28.09
CA ASP A 97 35.27 -19.28 27.64
C ASP A 97 34.54 -19.88 26.43
N LEU A 98 33.21 -19.84 26.44
CA LEU A 98 32.40 -20.31 25.32
C LEU A 98 32.67 -19.50 24.05
N VAL A 99 32.73 -18.16 24.13
CA VAL A 99 33.03 -17.31 22.98
C VAL A 99 34.45 -17.54 22.47
N LEU A 100 35.44 -17.68 23.35
CA LEU A 100 36.84 -17.95 22.95
C LEU A 100 36.99 -19.30 22.23
N ARG A 101 36.17 -20.30 22.55
CA ARG A 101 36.15 -21.60 21.85
C ARG A 101 35.74 -21.50 20.38
N LEU A 102 35.16 -20.38 19.91
CA LEU A 102 34.99 -20.13 18.47
C LEU A 102 36.33 -20.04 17.72
N GLY A 103 37.43 -19.72 18.40
CA GLY A 103 38.80 -19.71 17.86
C GLY A 103 39.56 -21.03 18.09
N ALA A 104 38.89 -22.09 18.57
CA ALA A 104 39.55 -23.36 18.89
C ALA A 104 40.26 -23.97 17.66
N PRO A 105 41.38 -24.72 17.85
CA PRO A 105 42.19 -25.21 16.74
C PRO A 105 41.46 -26.24 15.87
N THR A 106 40.55 -27.02 16.46
CA THR A 106 39.82 -28.07 15.73
C THR A 106 38.44 -27.60 15.28
N PHE A 107 38.04 -27.98 14.07
CA PHE A 107 36.73 -27.65 13.51
C PHE A 107 35.58 -28.11 14.41
N ALA A 108 35.67 -29.35 14.93
CA ALA A 108 34.64 -29.92 15.80
C ALA A 108 34.37 -29.06 17.06
N GLN A 109 35.43 -28.55 17.71
CA GLN A 109 35.27 -27.68 18.88
C GLN A 109 34.61 -26.34 18.51
N ARG A 110 34.97 -25.77 17.35
CA ARG A 110 34.37 -24.50 16.89
C ARG A 110 32.89 -24.65 16.53
N GLU A 111 32.50 -25.75 15.89
CA GLU A 111 31.08 -26.04 15.59
C GLU A 111 30.27 -26.31 16.86
N GLN A 112 30.85 -27.04 17.83
CA GLN A 112 30.21 -27.25 19.11
C GLN A 112 30.00 -25.92 19.86
N ALA A 113 31.03 -25.08 19.93
CA ALA A 113 30.94 -23.76 20.56
C ALA A 113 29.89 -22.88 19.86
N LEU A 114 29.88 -22.87 18.53
CA LEU A 114 28.86 -22.15 17.77
C LEU A 114 27.44 -22.65 18.11
N GLY A 115 27.21 -23.96 18.14
CA GLY A 115 25.90 -24.53 18.50
C GLY A 115 25.48 -24.25 19.95
N GLU A 116 26.44 -24.17 20.89
CA GLU A 116 26.21 -23.74 22.26
C GLU A 116 25.85 -22.24 22.32
N ILE A 117 26.59 -21.38 21.62
CA ILE A 117 26.33 -19.93 21.54
C ILE A 117 24.95 -19.63 20.95
N LEU A 118 24.59 -20.29 19.86
CA LEU A 118 23.27 -20.11 19.23
C LEU A 118 22.13 -20.59 20.14
N ARG A 119 22.38 -21.57 21.02
CA ARG A 119 21.39 -22.06 22.00
C ARG A 119 21.19 -21.09 23.15
N GLU A 120 22.26 -20.47 23.64
CA GLU A 120 22.19 -19.42 24.66
C GLU A 120 21.53 -18.14 24.13
N GLY A 121 21.69 -17.85 22.83
CA GLY A 121 21.00 -16.77 22.15
C GLY A 121 21.53 -15.38 22.54
N ILE A 122 20.67 -14.35 22.43
CA ILE A 122 21.05 -12.92 22.45
C ILE A 122 21.80 -12.48 23.71
N SER A 123 21.77 -13.26 24.80
CA SER A 123 22.49 -13.02 26.05
C SER A 123 24.00 -12.92 25.86
N LEU A 124 24.58 -13.64 24.88
CA LEU A 124 26.01 -13.63 24.55
C LEU A 124 26.43 -12.51 23.58
N ALA A 125 25.48 -11.71 23.08
CA ALA A 125 25.77 -10.65 22.12
C ALA A 125 26.80 -9.60 22.62
N PRO A 126 26.81 -9.16 23.90
CA PRO A 126 27.83 -8.25 24.41
C PRO A 126 29.26 -8.81 24.28
N GLN A 127 29.48 -10.06 24.67
CA GLN A 127 30.78 -10.73 24.62
C GLN A 127 31.23 -10.94 23.17
N LEU A 128 30.32 -11.33 22.28
CA LEU A 128 30.61 -11.45 20.84
C LEU A 128 31.06 -10.10 20.25
N ARG A 129 30.35 -9.00 20.54
CA ARG A 129 30.73 -7.65 20.08
C ARG A 129 32.11 -7.25 20.60
N GLN A 130 32.40 -7.57 21.86
CA GLN A 130 33.68 -7.26 22.47
C GLN A 130 34.82 -8.06 21.82
N VAL A 131 34.62 -9.36 21.56
CA VAL A 131 35.61 -10.17 20.83
C VAL A 131 35.88 -9.67 19.42
N ILE A 132 34.82 -9.24 18.71
CA ILE A 132 34.97 -8.65 17.37
C ILE A 132 35.82 -7.38 17.43
N ALA A 133 35.67 -6.57 18.48
CA ALA A 133 36.43 -5.33 18.64
C ALA A 133 37.89 -5.55 19.09
N ASP A 134 38.13 -6.49 20.00
CA ASP A 134 39.40 -6.58 20.74
C ASP A 134 40.34 -7.71 20.25
N SER A 135 39.80 -8.73 19.58
CA SER A 135 40.58 -9.90 19.16
C SER A 135 41.54 -9.59 18.00
N LYS A 136 42.62 -10.37 17.91
CA LYS A 136 43.56 -10.38 16.77
C LYS A 136 43.45 -11.64 15.91
N ASP A 137 42.64 -12.60 16.32
CA ASP A 137 42.43 -13.85 15.57
C ASP A 137 41.32 -13.67 14.52
N PRO A 138 41.66 -13.69 13.22
CA PRO A 138 40.69 -13.48 12.14
C PRO A 138 39.62 -14.58 12.05
N GLU A 139 39.90 -15.82 12.45
CA GLU A 139 38.91 -16.90 12.43
C GLU A 139 37.88 -16.69 13.54
N LEU A 140 38.35 -16.35 14.75
CA LEU A 140 37.49 -16.01 15.88
C LEU A 140 36.59 -14.82 15.55
N ILE A 141 37.14 -13.73 14.97
CA ILE A 141 36.36 -12.56 14.57
C ILE A 141 35.27 -12.96 13.57
N LYS A 142 35.63 -13.65 12.48
CA LYS A 142 34.69 -14.04 11.43
C LYS A 142 33.56 -14.94 11.96
N ARG A 143 33.87 -15.88 12.87
CA ARG A 143 32.86 -16.75 13.48
C ARG A 143 32.00 -16.00 14.49
N ALA A 144 32.56 -15.07 15.25
CA ALA A 144 31.80 -14.23 16.16
C ALA A 144 30.82 -13.32 15.39
N GLU A 145 31.26 -12.73 14.27
CA GLU A 145 30.41 -11.96 13.36
C GLU A 145 29.27 -12.83 12.81
N PHE A 146 29.58 -14.05 12.36
CA PHE A 146 28.58 -15.00 11.87
C PHE A 146 27.58 -15.37 12.98
N ALA A 147 28.04 -15.77 14.17
CA ALA A 147 27.18 -16.13 15.29
C ALA A 147 26.26 -14.97 15.71
N LEU A 148 26.83 -13.76 15.84
CA LEU A 148 26.07 -12.56 16.17
C LEU A 148 25.00 -12.28 15.11
N SER A 149 25.34 -12.41 13.82
CA SER A 149 24.37 -12.22 12.72
C SER A 149 23.22 -13.23 12.79
N GLN A 150 23.50 -14.52 13.02
CA GLN A 150 22.47 -15.56 13.13
C GLN A 150 21.58 -15.33 14.35
N MET A 151 22.16 -15.05 15.51
CA MET A 151 21.41 -14.76 16.74
C MET A 151 20.48 -13.56 16.58
N THR A 152 20.91 -12.51 15.87
CA THR A 152 20.04 -11.35 15.63
C THR A 152 18.88 -11.66 14.69
N VAL A 153 19.06 -12.59 13.75
CA VAL A 153 17.98 -13.04 12.86
C VAL A 153 16.99 -13.93 13.63
N ASP A 154 17.49 -14.92 14.37
CA ASP A 154 16.66 -15.85 15.14
C ASP A 154 15.85 -15.13 16.23
N ASP A 155 16.47 -14.19 16.95
CA ASP A 155 15.79 -13.35 17.95
C ASP A 155 14.72 -12.46 17.30
N LEU A 156 15.01 -11.86 16.15
CA LEU A 156 14.02 -11.07 15.40
C LEU A 156 12.85 -11.94 14.92
N GLU A 157 13.12 -13.14 14.38
CA GLU A 157 12.08 -14.07 13.93
C GLU A 157 11.20 -14.55 15.08
N ALA A 158 11.80 -14.85 16.24
CA ALA A 158 11.06 -15.22 17.45
C ALA A 158 10.14 -14.07 17.93
N ARG A 159 10.65 -12.83 17.95
CA ARG A 159 9.85 -11.64 18.30
C ARG A 159 8.74 -11.38 17.29
N VAL A 160 9.02 -11.55 15.99
CA VAL A 160 8.00 -11.44 14.94
C VAL A 160 6.93 -12.51 15.14
N ALA A 161 7.30 -13.77 15.39
CA ALA A 161 6.33 -14.84 15.63
C ALA A 161 5.45 -14.56 16.86
N ALA A 162 6.06 -14.12 17.97
CA ALA A 162 5.33 -13.70 19.17
C ALA A 162 4.39 -12.51 18.89
N PHE A 163 4.85 -11.55 18.09
CA PHE A 163 4.06 -10.41 17.69
C PHE A 163 2.87 -10.79 16.80
N LEU A 164 3.08 -11.65 15.80
CA LEU A 164 2.01 -12.11 14.91
C LEU A 164 0.97 -12.98 15.62
N ALA A 165 1.35 -13.66 16.71
CA ALA A 165 0.40 -14.43 17.53
C ALA A 165 -0.69 -13.56 18.18
N GLY A 166 -0.47 -12.25 18.31
CA GLY A 166 -1.48 -11.31 18.80
C GLY A 166 -1.64 -11.26 20.33
N GLY A 167 -2.55 -10.41 20.81
CA GLY A 167 -2.88 -10.24 22.22
C GLY A 167 -2.40 -8.93 22.85
N GLU A 168 -2.98 -8.57 24.01
CA GLU A 168 -2.66 -7.31 24.70
C GLU A 168 -1.24 -7.34 25.29
N ALA A 169 -0.85 -8.46 25.91
CA ALA A 169 0.49 -8.63 26.46
C ALA A 169 1.58 -8.51 25.38
N THR A 170 1.35 -9.09 24.19
CA THR A 170 2.30 -8.98 23.08
C THR A 170 2.31 -7.58 22.46
N SER A 171 1.22 -6.82 22.55
CA SER A 171 1.19 -5.41 22.13
C SER A 171 2.09 -4.52 22.99
N ASP A 172 2.12 -4.74 24.30
CA ASP A 172 2.98 -3.98 25.21
C ASP A 172 4.46 -4.33 25.02
N GLU A 173 4.78 -5.61 24.87
CA GLU A 173 6.13 -6.07 24.54
C GLU A 173 6.59 -5.59 23.16
N ALA A 174 5.67 -5.57 22.17
CA ALA A 174 5.95 -5.08 20.82
C ALA A 174 6.41 -3.62 20.81
N ARG A 175 6.04 -2.79 21.79
CA ARG A 175 6.57 -1.43 21.93
C ARG A 175 8.09 -1.43 22.04
N GLN A 176 8.67 -2.43 22.70
CA GLN A 176 10.10 -2.56 22.92
C GLN A 176 10.81 -3.18 21.71
N TRP A 177 10.14 -4.13 21.05
CA TRP A 177 10.72 -4.86 19.90
C TRP A 177 10.62 -4.08 18.59
N PHE A 178 9.54 -3.33 18.41
CA PHE A 178 9.13 -2.78 17.12
C PHE A 178 8.85 -1.27 17.21
N PRO A 179 9.85 -0.43 16.89
CA PRO A 179 9.70 1.01 16.88
C PRO A 179 8.51 1.46 16.03
N GLY A 180 7.71 2.37 16.57
CA GLY A 180 6.57 2.95 15.85
C GLY A 180 5.30 2.11 15.82
N TRP A 181 5.31 0.88 16.36
CA TRP A 181 4.13 0.00 16.34
C TRP A 181 2.90 0.65 16.97
N LEU A 182 3.03 1.27 18.15
CA LEU A 182 1.88 1.88 18.83
C LEU A 182 1.22 2.99 18.01
N VAL A 183 2.03 3.79 17.30
CA VAL A 183 1.54 4.84 16.40
C VAL A 183 0.87 4.21 15.19
N ALA A 184 1.50 3.20 14.57
CA ALA A 184 0.89 2.49 13.44
C ALA A 184 -0.44 1.83 13.83
N ARG A 185 -0.52 1.21 15.01
CA ARG A 185 -1.72 0.58 15.58
C ARG A 185 -2.86 1.57 15.79
N GLU A 186 -2.57 2.81 16.17
CA GLU A 186 -3.60 3.85 16.32
C GLU A 186 -4.37 4.10 15.00
N TRP A 187 -3.65 4.06 13.88
CA TRP A 187 -4.22 4.39 12.56
C TRP A 187 -4.69 3.17 11.77
N LEU A 188 -3.99 2.05 11.91
CA LEU A 188 -4.26 0.81 11.19
C LEU A 188 -5.08 -0.21 12.01
N GLY A 189 -5.23 0.00 13.31
CA GLY A 189 -5.81 -0.98 14.22
C GLY A 189 -4.87 -2.12 14.57
N ASP A 190 -5.44 -3.17 15.18
CA ASP A 190 -4.71 -4.36 15.62
C ASP A 190 -5.41 -5.63 15.11
N SER A 191 -4.88 -6.18 14.02
CA SER A 191 -5.29 -7.47 13.47
C SER A 191 -4.06 -8.21 12.97
N VAL A 192 -4.16 -9.54 12.81
CA VAL A 192 -3.05 -10.35 12.31
C VAL A 192 -2.52 -9.82 10.98
N ALA A 193 -3.39 -9.53 10.00
CA ALA A 193 -2.97 -8.99 8.71
C ALA A 193 -2.28 -7.61 8.83
N VAL A 194 -2.76 -6.75 9.73
CA VAL A 194 -2.12 -5.44 9.98
C VAL A 194 -0.75 -5.61 10.64
N ARG A 195 -0.59 -6.57 11.56
CA ARG A 195 0.71 -6.89 12.17
C ARG A 195 1.68 -7.45 11.13
N GLU A 196 1.23 -8.35 10.26
CA GLU A 196 2.02 -8.85 9.12
C GLU A 196 2.47 -7.71 8.21
N LEU A 197 1.53 -6.87 7.78
CA LEU A 197 1.82 -5.68 6.97
C LEU A 197 2.81 -4.74 7.65
N PHE A 198 2.68 -4.51 8.96
CA PHE A 198 3.62 -3.68 9.71
C PHE A 198 5.03 -4.28 9.73
N VAL A 199 5.17 -5.61 9.91
CA VAL A 199 6.46 -6.30 9.82
C VAL A 199 7.07 -6.16 8.42
N GLU A 200 6.26 -6.26 7.36
CA GLU A 200 6.72 -6.02 5.99
C GLU A 200 7.22 -4.58 5.81
N VAL A 201 6.48 -3.58 6.30
CA VAL A 201 6.88 -2.17 6.28
C VAL A 201 8.19 -1.98 7.04
N MET A 202 8.34 -2.54 8.23
CA MET A 202 9.56 -2.45 9.01
C MET A 202 10.77 -3.05 8.29
N LYS A 203 10.60 -4.22 7.65
CA LYS A 203 11.67 -4.90 6.91
C LYS A 203 12.08 -4.12 5.65
N ALA A 204 11.10 -3.56 4.93
CA ALA A 204 11.34 -2.85 3.67
C ALA A 204 11.74 -1.38 3.87
N HIS A 205 11.20 -0.72 4.90
CA HIS A 205 11.31 0.72 5.18
C HIS A 205 11.57 0.99 6.68
N PRO A 206 12.68 0.51 7.25
CA PRO A 206 12.94 0.61 8.69
C PRO A 206 13.00 2.06 9.19
N ALA A 207 13.47 3.00 8.38
CA ALA A 207 13.50 4.42 8.73
C ALA A 207 12.09 4.99 8.96
N VAL A 208 11.08 4.51 8.23
CA VAL A 208 9.69 4.97 8.39
C VAL A 208 9.15 4.56 9.75
N THR A 209 9.29 3.30 10.14
CA THR A 209 8.76 2.83 11.43
C THR A 209 9.50 3.47 12.61
N GLN A 210 10.82 3.68 12.50
CA GLN A 210 11.61 4.40 13.50
C GLN A 210 11.15 5.85 13.67
N SER A 211 10.96 6.57 12.56
CA SER A 211 10.55 7.99 12.59
C SER A 211 9.20 8.24 13.27
N LEU A 212 8.35 7.21 13.40
CA LEU A 212 7.06 7.35 14.09
C LEU A 212 7.22 7.63 15.59
N LEU A 213 8.34 7.25 16.21
CA LEU A 213 8.65 7.56 17.61
C LEU A 213 9.29 8.94 17.80
N GLU A 214 9.70 9.57 16.71
CA GLU A 214 10.50 10.79 16.70
C GLU A 214 9.61 11.99 16.33
N GLY A 215 10.22 13.07 15.81
CA GLY A 215 9.53 14.29 15.45
C GLY A 215 9.14 14.36 13.97
N THR A 216 8.57 15.50 13.61
CA THR A 216 8.16 15.82 12.24
C THR A 216 9.32 15.75 11.24
N ALA A 217 10.50 16.25 11.63
CA ALA A 217 11.66 16.32 10.74
C ALA A 217 12.15 14.92 10.35
N GLU A 218 12.17 13.99 11.31
CA GLU A 218 12.58 12.61 11.08
C GLU A 218 11.56 11.88 10.20
N ARG A 219 10.27 12.16 10.38
CA ARG A 219 9.20 11.63 9.52
C ARG A 219 9.30 12.15 8.08
N GLU A 220 9.63 13.43 7.90
CA GLU A 220 9.89 14.01 6.56
C GLU A 220 11.09 13.32 5.88
N ALA A 221 12.21 13.17 6.60
CA ALA A 221 13.39 12.48 6.07
C ALA A 221 13.10 11.02 5.70
N ALA A 222 12.38 10.28 6.57
CA ALA A 222 12.00 8.90 6.30
C ALA A 222 11.01 8.78 5.13
N ALA A 223 10.10 9.73 4.99
CA ALA A 223 9.19 9.81 3.85
C ALA A 223 9.97 9.98 2.53
N GLU A 224 10.91 10.92 2.48
CA GLU A 224 11.77 11.11 1.30
C GLU A 224 12.57 9.85 0.96
N GLN A 225 13.14 9.19 1.96
CA GLN A 225 13.86 7.94 1.79
C GLN A 225 12.95 6.82 1.24
N ALA A 226 11.71 6.71 1.73
CA ALA A 226 10.74 5.73 1.22
C ALA A 226 10.45 5.95 -0.28
N VAL A 227 10.26 7.21 -0.71
CA VAL A 227 10.09 7.52 -2.15
C VAL A 227 11.29 7.07 -2.97
N LEU A 228 12.51 7.36 -2.51
CA LEU A 228 13.73 6.94 -3.22
C LEU A 228 13.83 5.41 -3.32
N THR A 229 13.57 4.70 -2.22
CA THR A 229 13.58 3.23 -2.19
C THR A 229 12.59 2.65 -3.18
N VAL A 230 11.33 3.11 -3.16
CA VAL A 230 10.28 2.67 -4.08
C VAL A 230 10.64 3.00 -5.53
N GLN A 231 11.12 4.22 -5.79
CA GLN A 231 11.49 4.65 -7.14
C GLN A 231 12.64 3.83 -7.72
N VAL A 232 13.67 3.53 -6.92
CA VAL A 232 14.80 2.68 -7.31
C VAL A 232 14.31 1.26 -7.59
N GLY A 233 13.50 0.68 -6.71
CA GLY A 233 12.90 -0.64 -6.91
C GLY A 233 12.12 -0.71 -8.23
N MET A 234 11.24 0.26 -8.48
CA MET A 234 10.40 0.29 -9.68
C MET A 234 11.19 0.54 -10.97
N ARG A 235 12.09 1.53 -10.99
CA ARG A 235 12.75 1.98 -12.24
C ARG A 235 14.01 1.19 -12.56
N GLN A 236 14.84 0.92 -11.55
CA GLN A 236 16.14 0.30 -11.77
C GLN A 236 16.06 -1.22 -11.68
N ARG A 237 15.24 -1.75 -10.77
CA ARG A 237 15.13 -3.19 -10.54
C ARG A 237 13.92 -3.83 -11.24
N GLY A 238 13.04 -3.02 -11.83
CA GLY A 238 11.81 -3.49 -12.45
C GLY A 238 10.84 -4.17 -11.48
N GLN A 239 10.99 -3.93 -10.17
CA GLN A 239 10.17 -4.53 -9.14
C GLN A 239 8.80 -3.86 -9.12
N ALA A 240 7.73 -4.66 -9.03
CA ALA A 240 6.41 -4.12 -8.76
C ALA A 240 6.39 -3.57 -7.32
N PRO A 241 5.82 -2.37 -7.08
CA PRO A 241 5.68 -1.88 -5.72
C PRO A 241 4.72 -2.80 -4.95
N THR A 242 4.94 -2.91 -3.65
CA THR A 242 4.18 -3.74 -2.70
C THR A 242 3.16 -2.90 -1.92
N LEU A 243 2.29 -3.54 -1.15
CA LEU A 243 1.42 -2.80 -0.22
C LEU A 243 2.23 -2.14 0.91
N ALA A 244 3.29 -2.80 1.39
CA ALA A 244 4.22 -2.23 2.36
C ALA A 244 4.84 -0.92 1.86
N ASP A 245 5.21 -0.83 0.57
CA ASP A 245 5.66 0.41 -0.06
C ASP A 245 4.59 1.52 0.03
N GLY A 246 3.33 1.19 -0.25
CA GLY A 246 2.23 2.15 -0.19
C GLY A 246 1.98 2.66 1.21
N VAL A 247 2.01 1.77 2.21
CA VAL A 247 1.78 2.12 3.62
C VAL A 247 2.96 2.90 4.19
N ALA A 248 4.19 2.58 3.79
CA ALA A 248 5.38 3.35 4.15
C ALA A 248 5.31 4.81 3.64
N LEU A 249 4.66 5.03 2.49
CA LEU A 249 4.40 6.36 1.94
C LEU A 249 3.21 7.10 2.60
N LEU A 250 2.43 6.44 3.45
CA LEU A 250 1.28 7.07 4.11
C LEU A 250 1.50 7.28 5.61
N LEU A 251 2.22 6.38 6.28
CA LEU A 251 2.43 6.43 7.73
C LEU A 251 3.05 7.76 8.23
N PRO A 252 4.07 8.34 7.58
CA PRO A 252 4.60 9.65 7.98
C PRO A 252 3.54 10.76 7.96
N LEU A 253 2.55 10.66 7.07
CA LEU A 253 1.48 11.66 6.89
C LEU A 253 0.41 11.63 7.99
N THR A 254 0.53 10.73 8.96
CA THR A 254 -0.27 10.79 10.18
C THR A 254 0.06 12.02 11.02
N ASP A 255 1.27 12.57 10.90
CA ASP A 255 1.62 13.89 11.46
C ASP A 255 1.30 15.00 10.45
N ARG A 256 0.36 15.88 10.81
CA ARG A 256 -0.11 17.01 9.99
C ARG A 256 0.97 18.04 9.67
N ALA A 257 2.06 18.10 10.43
CA ALA A 257 3.14 19.02 10.17
C ALA A 257 4.02 18.60 8.99
N VAL A 258 4.15 17.28 8.74
CA VAL A 258 5.00 16.70 7.68
C VAL A 258 4.63 17.24 6.30
N GLN A 259 5.51 17.98 5.66
CA GLN A 259 5.28 18.49 4.31
C GLN A 259 5.82 17.52 3.26
N VAL A 260 5.00 17.22 2.25
CA VAL A 260 5.42 16.42 1.11
C VAL A 260 5.28 17.19 -0.19
N GLY A 261 6.18 16.91 -1.13
CA GLY A 261 6.17 17.50 -2.47
C GLY A 261 5.30 16.71 -3.46
N VAL A 262 5.05 17.29 -4.63
CA VAL A 262 4.23 16.69 -5.70
C VAL A 262 4.74 15.32 -6.15
N ILE A 263 6.06 15.10 -6.16
CA ILE A 263 6.67 13.82 -6.54
C ILE A 263 6.25 12.71 -5.57
N TYR A 264 6.15 13.03 -4.28
CA TYR A 264 5.72 12.09 -3.24
C TYR A 264 4.28 11.63 -3.48
N GLU A 265 3.38 12.58 -3.70
CA GLU A 265 1.96 12.30 -3.94
C GLU A 265 1.75 11.50 -5.22
N ARG A 266 2.51 11.81 -6.28
CA ARG A 266 2.51 10.99 -7.50
C ARG A 266 2.99 9.56 -7.23
N MET A 267 3.93 9.36 -6.30
CA MET A 267 4.38 8.03 -5.91
C MET A 267 3.27 7.26 -5.17
N ILE A 268 2.56 7.89 -4.23
CA ILE A 268 1.38 7.29 -3.58
C ILE A 268 0.40 6.80 -4.64
N LEU A 269 0.02 7.68 -5.57
CA LEU A 269 -0.92 7.35 -6.65
C LEU A 269 -0.43 6.19 -7.51
N SER A 270 0.85 6.21 -7.90
CA SER A 270 1.47 5.15 -8.71
C SER A 270 1.47 3.79 -8.01
N VAL A 271 1.79 3.75 -6.71
CA VAL A 271 1.80 2.52 -5.92
C VAL A 271 0.39 1.99 -5.72
N PHE A 272 -0.54 2.81 -5.25
CA PHE A 272 -1.91 2.38 -4.97
C PHE A 272 -2.72 2.06 -6.23
N ASN A 273 -2.43 2.67 -7.38
CA ASN A 273 -3.06 2.24 -8.63
C ASN A 273 -2.70 0.78 -8.99
N ARG A 274 -1.52 0.30 -8.58
CA ARG A 274 -1.13 -1.11 -8.75
C ARG A 274 -1.65 -2.01 -7.64
N GLN A 275 -1.71 -1.52 -6.41
CA GLN A 275 -2.08 -2.30 -5.22
C GLN A 275 -3.58 -2.30 -4.92
N TYR A 276 -4.36 -1.38 -5.47
CA TYR A 276 -5.79 -1.24 -5.16
C TYR A 276 -6.56 -2.55 -5.36
N GLY A 277 -6.30 -3.28 -6.46
CA GLY A 277 -7.02 -4.50 -6.78
C GLY A 277 -6.79 -5.66 -5.80
N SER A 278 -5.61 -5.74 -5.16
CA SER A 278 -5.32 -6.73 -4.13
C SER A 278 -5.89 -6.29 -2.78
N VAL A 279 -5.58 -5.05 -2.35
CA VAL A 279 -5.96 -4.56 -1.01
C VAL A 279 -7.48 -4.40 -0.86
N SER A 280 -8.21 -3.99 -1.90
CA SER A 280 -9.68 -3.83 -1.82
C SER A 280 -10.45 -5.14 -1.64
N ARG A 281 -9.81 -6.29 -1.92
CA ARG A 281 -10.41 -7.62 -1.71
C ARG A 281 -10.12 -8.17 -0.32
N ASP A 282 -9.15 -7.60 0.39
CA ASP A 282 -8.80 -7.99 1.75
C ASP A 282 -9.59 -7.13 2.75
N SER A 283 -10.62 -7.74 3.36
CA SER A 283 -11.47 -7.04 4.33
C SER A 283 -10.73 -6.63 5.61
N GLN A 284 -9.62 -7.27 5.95
CA GLN A 284 -8.83 -6.94 7.15
C GLN A 284 -7.91 -5.74 6.89
N LEU A 285 -7.42 -5.58 5.66
CA LEU A 285 -6.50 -4.50 5.30
C LEU A 285 -7.19 -3.28 4.68
N TRP A 286 -8.32 -3.46 3.99
CA TRP A 286 -8.95 -2.37 3.24
C TRP A 286 -9.39 -1.19 4.14
N GLY A 287 -10.06 -1.46 5.26
CA GLY A 287 -10.47 -0.41 6.20
C GLY A 287 -9.27 0.40 6.75
N PRO A 288 -8.27 -0.27 7.35
CA PRO A 288 -7.05 0.38 7.81
C PRO A 288 -6.33 1.22 6.76
N VAL A 289 -6.17 0.68 5.54
CA VAL A 289 -5.45 1.37 4.46
C VAL A 289 -6.25 2.55 3.92
N THR A 290 -7.58 2.42 3.79
CA THR A 290 -8.42 3.55 3.37
C THR A 290 -8.42 4.69 4.37
N ASN A 291 -8.35 4.40 5.68
CA ASN A 291 -8.19 5.43 6.71
C ASN A 291 -6.92 6.28 6.47
N LEU A 292 -5.78 5.63 6.20
CA LEU A 292 -4.55 6.35 5.86
C LEU A 292 -4.64 7.14 4.54
N LEU A 293 -5.28 6.57 3.51
CA LEU A 293 -5.51 7.28 2.25
C LEU A 293 -6.40 8.51 2.44
N GLU A 294 -7.43 8.43 3.27
CA GLU A 294 -8.32 9.57 3.57
C GLU A 294 -7.58 10.68 4.33
N ILE A 295 -6.64 10.34 5.23
CA ILE A 295 -5.76 11.32 5.88
C ILE A 295 -4.90 12.04 4.84
N TRP A 296 -4.29 11.32 3.92
CA TRP A 296 -3.52 11.91 2.83
C TRP A 296 -4.41 12.81 1.95
N MET A 297 -5.61 12.35 1.58
CA MET A 297 -6.55 13.12 0.78
C MET A 297 -6.98 14.43 1.44
N ASP A 298 -7.21 14.44 2.76
CA ASP A 298 -7.58 15.66 3.50
C ASP A 298 -6.51 16.76 3.37
N ARG A 299 -5.28 16.37 3.03
CA ARG A 299 -4.11 17.26 2.91
C ARG A 299 -3.80 17.68 1.47
N SER A 300 -4.55 17.17 0.50
CA SER A 300 -4.34 17.44 -0.92
C SER A 300 -4.36 18.95 -1.25
N ARG A 301 -3.33 19.36 -1.98
CA ARG A 301 -3.12 20.74 -2.42
C ARG A 301 -3.82 20.97 -3.76
N PRO A 302 -4.27 22.18 -4.09
CA PRO A 302 -5.01 22.44 -5.33
C PRO A 302 -4.37 21.82 -6.59
N GLU A 303 -3.04 21.81 -6.68
CA GLU A 303 -2.28 21.33 -7.83
C GLU A 303 -2.49 19.84 -8.16
N ASN A 304 -2.94 19.03 -7.20
CA ASN A 304 -3.13 17.59 -7.38
C ASN A 304 -4.59 17.12 -7.25
N ARG A 305 -5.53 18.03 -6.98
CA ARG A 305 -6.89 17.65 -6.56
C ARG A 305 -7.66 16.89 -7.62
N VAL A 306 -7.44 17.19 -8.90
CA VAL A 306 -8.07 16.45 -10.00
C VAL A 306 -7.75 14.96 -9.88
N ASP A 307 -6.46 14.62 -9.75
CA ASP A 307 -6.01 13.23 -9.59
C ASP A 307 -6.56 12.63 -8.29
N VAL A 308 -6.43 13.34 -7.17
CA VAL A 308 -6.87 12.83 -5.85
C VAL A 308 -8.37 12.55 -5.82
N LEU A 309 -9.19 13.45 -6.36
CA LEU A 309 -10.64 13.27 -6.48
C LEU A 309 -10.98 12.13 -7.44
N TRP A 310 -10.31 12.05 -8.59
CA TRP A 310 -10.48 10.94 -9.53
C TRP A 310 -10.22 9.59 -8.89
N TYR A 311 -9.08 9.45 -8.19
CA TYR A 311 -8.73 8.22 -7.50
C TYR A 311 -9.64 7.94 -6.31
N SER A 312 -10.14 8.97 -5.60
CA SER A 312 -11.14 8.76 -4.55
C SER A 312 -12.39 8.07 -5.09
N MET A 313 -12.84 8.45 -6.28
CA MET A 313 -13.94 7.77 -6.95
C MET A 313 -13.53 6.35 -7.34
N GLN A 314 -12.41 6.14 -8.05
CA GLN A 314 -11.99 4.80 -8.49
C GLN A 314 -11.80 3.82 -7.32
N TRP A 315 -11.32 4.31 -6.19
CA TRP A 315 -11.03 3.54 -4.99
C TRP A 315 -12.15 3.55 -3.95
N ASP A 316 -13.31 4.13 -4.26
CA ASP A 316 -14.46 4.22 -3.34
C ASP A 316 -14.15 4.87 -1.97
N LEU A 317 -13.27 5.88 -1.97
CA LEU A 317 -12.88 6.62 -0.76
C LEU A 317 -13.90 7.71 -0.45
N LYS A 318 -14.71 7.48 0.60
CA LYS A 318 -15.81 8.37 1.01
C LYS A 318 -15.32 9.75 1.46
N GLY A 319 -14.07 9.83 1.95
CA GLY A 319 -13.37 11.09 2.20
C GLY A 319 -13.35 12.05 1.00
N GLY A 320 -13.55 11.55 -0.24
CA GLY A 320 -13.67 12.35 -1.45
C GLY A 320 -14.77 13.41 -1.38
N ARG A 321 -15.88 13.16 -0.66
CA ARG A 321 -16.94 14.17 -0.45
C ARG A 321 -16.40 15.44 0.20
N LYS A 322 -15.66 15.30 1.30
CA LYS A 322 -15.12 16.44 2.07
C LYS A 322 -14.17 17.26 1.19
N LEU A 323 -13.29 16.58 0.45
CA LEU A 323 -12.36 17.23 -0.46
C LEU A 323 -13.08 17.95 -1.60
N ALA A 324 -14.12 17.34 -2.18
CA ALA A 324 -14.89 17.94 -3.27
C ALA A 324 -15.60 19.23 -2.84
N LEU A 325 -16.23 19.23 -1.66
CA LEU A 325 -16.85 20.44 -1.10
C LEU A 325 -15.83 21.56 -0.90
N ARG A 326 -14.69 21.25 -0.28
CA ARG A 326 -13.58 22.20 -0.12
C ARG A 326 -13.07 22.73 -1.46
N THR A 327 -12.98 21.86 -2.46
CA THR A 327 -12.51 22.23 -3.80
C THR A 327 -13.43 23.26 -4.45
N ILE A 328 -14.74 23.05 -4.37
CA ILE A 328 -15.75 23.98 -4.89
C ILE A 328 -15.66 25.36 -4.22
N GLU A 329 -15.35 25.40 -2.93
CA GLU A 329 -15.21 26.65 -2.17
C GLU A 329 -13.91 27.40 -2.51
N GLU A 330 -12.82 26.69 -2.82
CA GLU A 330 -11.47 27.26 -2.94
C GLU A 330 -11.02 27.56 -4.37
N THR A 331 -11.58 26.91 -5.40
CA THR A 331 -11.10 27.03 -6.79
C THR A 331 -12.15 27.55 -7.76
N LYS A 332 -11.67 28.16 -8.85
CA LYS A 332 -12.46 28.49 -10.04
C LYS A 332 -12.00 27.71 -11.26
N ASP A 333 -10.98 26.87 -11.13
CA ASP A 333 -10.51 26.03 -12.22
C ASP A 333 -11.63 25.10 -12.71
N ILE A 334 -11.84 25.05 -14.03
CA ILE A 334 -12.99 24.36 -14.62
C ILE A 334 -12.88 22.85 -14.40
N GLU A 335 -11.70 22.28 -14.65
CA GLU A 335 -11.49 20.84 -14.53
C GLU A 335 -11.68 20.39 -13.07
N MET A 336 -11.07 21.10 -12.12
CA MET A 336 -11.23 20.80 -10.69
C MET A 336 -12.70 20.87 -10.24
N LEU A 337 -13.45 21.89 -10.67
CA LEU A 337 -14.88 22.01 -10.34
C LEU A 337 -15.66 20.82 -10.88
N GLN A 338 -15.39 20.39 -12.10
CA GLN A 338 -16.10 19.27 -12.71
C GLN A 338 -15.79 17.93 -12.06
N THR A 339 -14.51 17.68 -11.73
CA THR A 339 -14.13 16.48 -10.99
C THR A 339 -14.71 16.49 -9.57
N ALA A 340 -14.78 17.65 -8.91
CA ALA A 340 -15.42 17.78 -7.61
C ALA A 340 -16.93 17.49 -7.69
N LEU A 341 -17.62 18.02 -8.69
CA LEU A 341 -19.04 17.76 -8.94
C LEU A 341 -19.31 16.27 -9.23
N GLN A 342 -18.52 15.62 -10.09
CA GLN A 342 -18.58 14.17 -10.29
C GLN A 342 -18.37 13.41 -8.98
N THR A 343 -17.39 13.81 -8.17
CA THR A 343 -17.12 13.18 -6.87
C THR A 343 -18.32 13.31 -5.92
N LEU A 344 -18.97 14.47 -5.89
CA LEU A 344 -20.21 14.67 -5.11
C LEU A 344 -21.38 13.87 -5.65
N SER A 345 -21.50 13.68 -6.95
CA SER A 345 -22.57 12.82 -7.48
C SER A 345 -22.44 11.37 -7.01
N ARG A 346 -21.22 10.92 -6.65
CA ARG A 346 -20.97 9.59 -6.11
C ARG A 346 -21.09 9.51 -4.59
N PHE A 347 -20.48 10.45 -3.87
CA PHE A 347 -20.35 10.37 -2.40
C PHE A 347 -21.14 11.42 -1.63
N GLY A 348 -21.66 12.42 -2.33
CA GLY A 348 -22.41 13.51 -1.74
C GLY A 348 -23.78 13.06 -1.24
N GLN A 349 -24.40 13.95 -0.48
CA GLN A 349 -25.72 13.77 0.07
C GLN A 349 -26.62 14.94 -0.32
N ARG A 350 -27.91 14.80 -0.07
CA ARG A 350 -28.90 15.80 -0.49
C ARG A 350 -28.62 17.18 0.12
N GLU A 351 -28.11 17.21 1.34
CA GLU A 351 -27.74 18.41 2.10
C GLU A 351 -26.61 19.21 1.41
N ASP A 352 -25.81 18.57 0.54
CA ASP A 352 -24.76 19.26 -0.21
C ASP A 352 -25.33 20.16 -1.34
N SER A 353 -26.61 19.99 -1.69
CA SER A 353 -27.27 20.71 -2.80
C SER A 353 -27.19 22.23 -2.64
N GLU A 354 -27.33 22.75 -1.41
CA GLU A 354 -27.27 24.19 -1.13
C GLU A 354 -25.96 24.80 -1.63
N LYS A 355 -24.84 24.09 -1.41
CA LYS A 355 -23.50 24.55 -1.78
C LYS A 355 -23.27 24.61 -3.29
N LEU A 356 -24.06 23.89 -4.08
CA LEU A 356 -23.90 23.82 -5.54
C LEU A 356 -24.71 24.89 -6.29
N GLY A 357 -25.67 25.55 -5.62
CA GLY A 357 -26.53 26.58 -6.22
C GLY A 357 -25.77 27.66 -7.00
N PRO A 358 -24.67 28.22 -6.48
CA PRO A 358 -23.90 29.23 -7.22
C PRO A 358 -23.34 28.73 -8.58
N LEU A 359 -23.05 27.44 -8.71
CA LEU A 359 -22.48 26.85 -9.92
C LEU A 359 -23.51 26.66 -11.04
N LEU A 360 -24.81 26.68 -10.75
CA LEU A 360 -25.88 26.65 -11.77
C LEU A 360 -25.85 27.86 -12.71
N ARG A 361 -25.14 28.92 -12.33
CA ARG A 361 -24.96 30.13 -13.14
C ARG A 361 -23.65 30.14 -13.94
N ASP A 362 -22.81 29.12 -13.78
CA ASP A 362 -21.50 29.04 -14.42
C ASP A 362 -21.61 28.51 -15.86
N GLN A 363 -21.68 29.44 -16.81
CA GLN A 363 -21.81 29.15 -18.24
C GLN A 363 -20.48 28.84 -18.94
N ARG A 364 -19.37 28.74 -18.20
CA ARG A 364 -18.07 28.42 -18.81
C ARG A 364 -18.10 27.01 -19.40
N PRO A 365 -17.57 26.80 -20.63
CA PRO A 365 -17.52 25.48 -21.24
C PRO A 365 -16.77 24.47 -20.39
N ALA A 366 -17.30 23.25 -20.36
CA ALA A 366 -16.67 22.11 -19.74
C ALA A 366 -15.36 21.70 -20.42
N VAL A 367 -14.43 21.12 -19.66
CA VAL A 367 -13.30 20.39 -20.24
C VAL A 367 -13.80 18.99 -20.63
N VAL A 368 -13.99 18.77 -21.93
CA VAL A 368 -14.40 17.49 -22.53
C VAL A 368 -13.34 17.04 -23.53
N GLN A 369 -13.03 15.74 -23.60
CA GLN A 369 -12.03 15.24 -24.55
C GLN A 369 -12.64 15.12 -25.94
N MET A 370 -13.86 14.60 -26.03
CA MET A 370 -14.58 14.47 -27.29
C MET A 370 -16.03 14.96 -27.14
N PRO A 371 -16.48 15.94 -27.94
CA PRO A 371 -17.85 16.39 -27.90
C PRO A 371 -18.78 15.29 -28.44
N VAL A 372 -19.79 14.93 -27.66
CA VAL A 372 -20.86 14.02 -28.10
C VAL A 372 -21.77 14.75 -29.08
N VAL A 373 -22.22 14.06 -30.13
CA VAL A 373 -23.16 14.61 -31.11
C VAL A 373 -24.50 13.88 -30.96
N VAL A 374 -25.59 14.66 -30.83
CA VAL A 374 -26.96 14.18 -30.71
C VAL A 374 -27.79 14.86 -31.79
N ASP A 375 -28.52 14.09 -32.60
CA ASP A 375 -29.37 14.62 -33.68
C ASP A 375 -28.61 15.58 -34.63
N ASN A 376 -27.37 15.22 -35.00
CA ASN A 376 -26.44 16.05 -35.79
C ASN A 376 -26.07 17.41 -35.16
N GLN A 377 -26.35 17.63 -33.87
CA GLN A 377 -25.95 18.81 -33.12
C GLN A 377 -24.92 18.43 -32.04
N PRO A 378 -23.80 19.17 -31.91
CA PRO A 378 -22.86 18.93 -30.82
C PRO A 378 -23.52 19.27 -29.48
N LEU A 379 -23.30 18.41 -28.49
CA LEU A 379 -23.70 18.66 -27.12
C LEU A 379 -22.83 19.77 -26.54
N GLN A 380 -23.47 20.79 -25.99
CA GLN A 380 -22.80 21.86 -25.27
C GLN A 380 -22.88 21.54 -23.78
N VAL A 381 -21.71 21.32 -23.19
CA VAL A 381 -21.57 21.03 -21.76
C VAL A 381 -20.92 22.24 -21.11
N THR A 382 -21.55 22.80 -20.08
CA THR A 382 -20.94 23.84 -19.23
C THR A 382 -20.83 23.36 -17.78
N VAL A 383 -20.11 24.12 -16.94
CA VAL A 383 -20.02 23.83 -15.50
C VAL A 383 -21.42 23.78 -14.86
N ALA A 384 -22.33 24.68 -15.24
CA ALA A 384 -23.72 24.66 -14.81
C ALA A 384 -24.46 23.34 -15.12
N ASP A 385 -24.19 22.72 -16.29
CA ASP A 385 -24.84 21.45 -16.64
C ASP A 385 -24.31 20.27 -15.82
N VAL A 386 -23.00 20.29 -15.52
CA VAL A 386 -22.37 19.31 -14.61
C VAL A 386 -22.91 19.48 -13.19
N ALA A 387 -23.12 20.72 -12.74
CA ALA A 387 -23.72 21.02 -11.43
C ALA A 387 -25.20 20.58 -11.38
N LEU A 388 -25.96 20.87 -12.42
CA LEU A 388 -27.34 20.42 -12.60
C LEU A 388 -27.46 18.88 -12.55
N THR A 389 -26.59 18.19 -13.28
CA THR A 389 -26.52 16.72 -13.26
C THR A 389 -26.25 16.20 -11.85
N THR A 390 -25.26 16.78 -11.17
CA THR A 390 -24.91 16.40 -9.79
C THR A 390 -26.09 16.61 -8.85
N LEU A 391 -26.76 17.75 -8.94
CA LEU A 391 -27.93 18.08 -8.13
C LEU A 391 -29.10 17.11 -8.35
N ALA A 392 -29.36 16.71 -9.60
CA ALA A 392 -30.38 15.71 -9.92
C ALA A 392 -30.07 14.38 -9.22
N ILE A 393 -28.81 13.93 -9.28
CA ILE A 393 -28.35 12.68 -8.65
C ILE A 393 -28.48 12.76 -7.13
N LEU A 394 -28.03 13.84 -6.49
CA LEU A 394 -28.15 14.05 -5.04
C LEU A 394 -29.62 14.05 -4.57
N ASN A 395 -30.55 14.49 -5.42
CA ASN A 395 -31.98 14.52 -5.15
C ASN A 395 -32.73 13.28 -5.69
N ARG A 396 -32.01 12.26 -6.17
CA ARG A 396 -32.56 11.01 -6.70
C ARG A 396 -33.52 11.20 -7.88
N VAL A 397 -33.27 12.22 -8.69
CA VAL A 397 -33.99 12.48 -9.94
C VAL A 397 -33.15 11.97 -11.10
N PRO A 398 -33.64 11.05 -11.94
CA PRO A 398 -32.96 10.63 -13.16
C PRO A 398 -32.60 11.84 -14.02
N PRO A 399 -31.35 12.00 -14.48
CA PRO A 399 -30.97 13.13 -15.35
C PRO A 399 -31.83 13.26 -16.61
N GLN A 400 -32.32 12.14 -17.15
CA GLN A 400 -33.21 12.09 -18.30
C GLN A 400 -34.53 12.84 -18.05
N ASP A 401 -35.06 12.80 -16.83
CA ASP A 401 -36.35 13.42 -16.47
C ASP A 401 -36.28 14.95 -16.48
N ILE A 402 -35.06 15.51 -16.43
CA ILE A 402 -34.81 16.95 -16.53
C ILE A 402 -34.23 17.36 -17.89
N GLY A 403 -34.27 16.46 -18.88
CA GLY A 403 -33.86 16.75 -20.26
C GLY A 403 -32.41 16.42 -20.61
N LEU A 404 -31.60 15.91 -19.66
CA LEU A 404 -30.23 15.45 -19.92
C LEU A 404 -30.22 14.04 -20.54
N ARG A 405 -30.69 13.94 -21.79
CA ARG A 405 -31.02 12.67 -22.45
C ARG A 405 -29.88 11.65 -22.53
N MET A 406 -28.64 12.12 -22.68
CA MET A 406 -27.46 11.25 -22.85
C MET A 406 -26.77 10.90 -21.55
N THR A 407 -27.15 11.52 -20.43
CA THR A 407 -26.44 11.38 -19.16
C THR A 407 -26.81 10.07 -18.47
N GLU A 408 -25.89 9.12 -18.44
CA GLU A 408 -26.06 7.86 -17.73
C GLU A 408 -25.27 7.84 -16.42
N LEU A 409 -25.81 7.15 -15.41
CA LEU A 409 -25.10 6.90 -14.17
C LEU A 409 -23.98 5.90 -14.39
N HIS A 410 -22.76 6.28 -14.00
CA HIS A 410 -21.61 5.41 -14.04
C HIS A 410 -21.24 4.95 -12.61
N PRO A 411 -21.16 3.64 -12.34
CA PRO A 411 -20.94 3.13 -10.99
C PRO A 411 -19.60 3.59 -10.39
N ARG A 412 -18.61 3.90 -11.25
CA ARG A 412 -17.29 4.35 -10.77
C ARG A 412 -17.05 5.85 -10.69
N VAL A 413 -17.78 6.68 -11.45
CA VAL A 413 -17.46 8.12 -11.53
C VAL A 413 -18.70 9.00 -11.36
N GLY A 414 -19.83 8.39 -10.96
CA GLY A 414 -21.12 9.06 -10.87
C GLY A 414 -21.79 9.20 -12.24
N PHE A 415 -21.17 9.92 -13.18
CA PHE A 415 -21.66 10.11 -14.55
C PHE A 415 -20.52 10.56 -15.49
N SER A 416 -20.72 10.49 -16.81
CA SER A 416 -19.79 11.06 -17.79
C SER A 416 -20.05 12.54 -18.02
N ILE A 417 -19.05 13.41 -17.81
CA ILE A 417 -19.16 14.87 -18.06
C ILE A 417 -19.52 15.14 -19.53
N GLU A 418 -18.98 14.37 -20.47
CA GLU A 418 -19.20 14.59 -21.92
C GLU A 418 -20.66 14.43 -22.34
N ASN A 419 -21.45 13.74 -21.52
CA ASN A 419 -22.87 13.48 -21.77
C ASN A 419 -23.79 14.43 -20.97
N ALA A 420 -23.23 15.26 -20.10
CA ALA A 420 -23.93 16.09 -19.13
C ALA A 420 -24.23 17.48 -19.67
N GLY A 421 -24.91 17.57 -20.82
CA GLY A 421 -25.18 18.85 -21.48
C GLY A 421 -26.44 18.86 -22.31
N PHE A 422 -26.63 19.95 -23.05
CA PHE A 422 -27.78 20.19 -23.92
C PHE A 422 -27.31 20.56 -25.32
N THR A 423 -28.10 20.22 -26.33
CA THR A 423 -27.87 20.79 -27.67
C THR A 423 -28.38 22.23 -27.72
N ALA A 424 -27.94 23.01 -28.71
CA ALA A 424 -28.43 24.38 -28.91
C ALA A 424 -29.95 24.47 -29.09
N ALA A 425 -30.59 23.41 -29.61
CA ALA A 425 -32.04 23.32 -29.79
C ALA A 425 -32.80 23.15 -28.46
N GLN A 426 -32.13 22.78 -27.37
CA GLN A 426 -32.73 22.44 -26.07
C GLN A 426 -32.56 23.56 -25.01
N SER A 427 -32.37 24.81 -25.42
CA SER A 427 -32.17 25.93 -24.49
C SER A 427 -33.34 26.11 -23.50
N ALA A 428 -34.58 25.89 -23.94
CA ALA A 428 -35.76 25.99 -23.07
C ALA A 428 -35.80 24.87 -22.01
N ASP A 429 -35.43 23.65 -22.39
CA ASP A 429 -35.32 22.50 -21.48
C ASP A 429 -34.26 22.76 -20.41
N ARG A 430 -33.11 23.30 -20.83
CA ARG A 430 -32.01 23.70 -19.95
C ARG A 430 -32.45 24.70 -18.89
N GLU A 431 -33.13 25.78 -19.29
CA GLU A 431 -33.64 26.79 -18.36
C GLU A 431 -34.68 26.20 -17.38
N ALA A 432 -35.54 25.30 -17.85
CA ALA A 432 -36.51 24.62 -16.99
C ALA A 432 -35.82 23.73 -15.96
N ALA A 433 -34.80 22.99 -16.36
CA ALA A 433 -34.00 22.14 -15.48
C ALA A 433 -33.24 22.96 -14.42
N VAL A 434 -32.65 24.10 -14.81
CA VAL A 434 -31.99 25.02 -13.87
C VAL A 434 -32.95 25.55 -12.82
N ARG A 435 -34.15 26.01 -13.21
CA ARG A 435 -35.18 26.47 -12.25
C ARG A 435 -35.61 25.37 -11.28
N LEU A 436 -35.69 24.14 -11.76
CA LEU A 436 -36.00 23.00 -10.89
C LEU A 436 -34.87 22.74 -9.89
N ALA A 437 -33.62 22.82 -10.34
CA ALA A 437 -32.46 22.62 -9.49
C ALA A 437 -32.28 23.71 -8.42
N GLU A 438 -32.62 24.96 -8.74
CA GLU A 438 -32.64 26.05 -7.75
C GLU A 438 -33.57 25.76 -6.56
N ARG A 439 -34.70 25.07 -6.80
CA ARG A 439 -35.62 24.64 -5.74
C ARG A 439 -34.98 23.58 -4.83
N TRP A 440 -34.22 22.65 -5.40
CA TRP A 440 -33.49 21.65 -4.61
C TRP A 440 -32.41 22.30 -3.75
N CYS A 441 -31.70 23.29 -4.28
CA CYS A 441 -30.75 24.10 -3.50
C CYS A 441 -31.43 24.85 -2.35
N ALA A 442 -32.70 25.25 -2.51
CA ALA A 442 -33.51 25.86 -1.45
C ALA A 442 -34.09 24.84 -0.45
N GLY A 443 -33.74 23.55 -0.55
CA GLY A 443 -34.18 22.50 0.35
C GLY A 443 -35.55 21.90 0.02
N GLU A 444 -36.20 22.33 -1.07
CA GLU A 444 -37.48 21.74 -1.47
C GLU A 444 -37.30 20.26 -1.82
N PRO A 445 -38.20 19.36 -1.36
CA PRO A 445 -38.21 17.97 -1.80
C PRO A 445 -38.37 17.91 -3.31
N ALA A 446 -37.56 17.05 -3.94
CA ALA A 446 -37.87 16.60 -5.28
C ALA A 446 -39.28 16.04 -5.25
N VAL A 447 -40.21 16.71 -5.94
CA VAL A 447 -41.53 16.15 -6.17
C VAL A 447 -41.25 14.90 -6.99
N PRO A 448 -41.58 13.70 -6.50
CA PRO A 448 -41.41 12.50 -7.30
C PRO A 448 -42.17 12.77 -8.59
N ALA A 449 -41.47 12.70 -9.72
CA ALA A 449 -42.12 12.79 -11.02
C ALA A 449 -43.31 11.86 -10.94
N GLU A 450 -44.53 12.40 -11.14
CA GLU A 450 -45.72 11.56 -11.27
C GLU A 450 -45.31 10.44 -12.21
N VAL A 451 -45.29 9.20 -11.71
CA VAL A 451 -44.91 8.04 -12.47
C VAL A 451 -45.87 8.03 -13.66
N LYS A 452 -45.43 8.57 -14.80
CA LYS A 452 -46.21 8.51 -16.03
C LYS A 452 -46.44 7.02 -16.23
N PRO A 453 -47.69 6.53 -16.17
CA PRO A 453 -47.95 5.12 -16.35
C PRO A 453 -47.30 4.75 -17.67
N VAL A 454 -46.36 3.81 -17.63
CA VAL A 454 -45.70 3.28 -18.80
C VAL A 454 -46.82 2.76 -19.68
N GLY A 455 -47.17 3.53 -20.71
CA GLY A 455 -48.14 3.14 -21.71
C GLY A 455 -47.58 1.89 -22.38
N ASN A 456 -48.13 0.73 -22.00
CA ASN A 456 -47.99 -0.50 -22.75
C ASN A 456 -48.70 -0.28 -24.10
N GLU A 457 -48.02 0.37 -25.04
CA GLU A 457 -48.35 0.22 -26.46
C GLU A 457 -47.72 -1.10 -26.92
N ARG A 458 -48.60 -2.09 -27.09
CA ARG A 458 -48.32 -3.37 -27.75
C ARG A 458 -48.33 -3.22 -29.25
#